data_AF-X1GJR3-F1
#
_entry.id   AF-X1GJR3-F1
#
_cell.length_a   1.000
_cell.length_b   1.000
_cell.length_c   1.000
_cell.angle_alpha   90.00
_cell.angle_beta   90.00
_cell.angle_gamma   90.00
#
_symmetry.space_group_name_H-M   'P 1'
#
loop_
_entity.id
_entity.type
_entity.pdbx_description
1 polymer ?
#
loop_
_entity_poly.entity_id
_entity_poly.type
_entity_poly.pdbx_seq_one_letter_code
_entity_poly.pdbx_strand_id
1 'polypeptide(L)'
;WDAIRAEIAAGRPVIVWIVGSVVNGIPEYYPIEEGKVTVAARYEHTVIITGYTSDSVTYLNGGGIYQKGLQQFLESWSVLGNMAITLEE
;
A
#
# COMPACT_ATOMS: atom_id res chain seq x y z
N TRP A 1 9.39 1.55 0.57
CA TRP A 1 9.46 0.08 0.41
C TRP A 1 10.34 -0.56 1.47
N ASP A 2 11.56 -0.07 1.69
CA ASP A 2 12.51 -0.71 2.64
C ASP A 2 11.98 -0.87 4.05
N ALA A 3 11.28 0.13 4.60
CA ALA A 3 10.67 0.06 5.93
C ALA A 3 9.66 -1.10 6.02
N ILE A 4 8.70 -1.18 5.09
CA ILE A 4 7.74 -2.29 5.03
C ILE A 4 8.48 -3.62 4.90
N ARG A 5 9.44 -3.70 3.98
CA ARG A 5 10.21 -4.92 3.76
C ARG A 5 10.91 -5.41 5.03
N ALA A 6 11.44 -4.49 5.84
CA ALA A 6 12.05 -4.81 7.13
C ALA A 6 11.03 -5.31 8.16
N GLU A 7 9.86 -4.68 8.26
CA GLU A 7 8.76 -5.15 9.12
C GLU A 7 8.34 -6.58 8.77
N ILE A 8 8.11 -6.85 7.49
CA ILE A 8 7.73 -8.18 7.02
C ILE A 8 8.84 -9.21 7.28
N ALA A 9 10.11 -8.83 7.10
CA ALA A 9 11.25 -9.70 7.42
C ALA A 9 11.35 -10.02 8.92
N ALA A 10 10.88 -9.11 9.77
CA ALA A 10 10.79 -9.31 11.22
C ALA A 10 9.50 -10.04 11.66
N GLY A 11 8.68 -10.53 10.71
CA GLY A 11 7.43 -11.23 11.00
C GLY A 11 6.28 -10.32 11.45
N ARG A 12 6.38 -9.00 11.20
CA ARG A 12 5.36 -8.01 11.55
C ARG A 12 4.59 -7.57 10.30
N PRO A 13 3.32 -7.97 10.14
CA PRO A 13 2.49 -7.54 9.02
C PRO A 13 2.25 -6.03 9.00
N VAL A 14 2.08 -5.45 7.81
CA VAL A 14 1.92 -3.99 7.62
C VAL A 14 0.61 -3.69 6.89
N ILE A 15 -0.20 -2.78 7.44
CA ILE A 15 -1.41 -2.29 6.75
C ILE A 15 -1.01 -1.18 5.79
N VAL A 16 -1.47 -1.21 4.55
CA VAL A 16 -1.16 -0.22 3.51
C VAL A 16 -2.40 0.20 2.73
N TRP A 17 -2.33 1.39 2.15
CA TRP A 17 -3.34 1.94 1.25
C TRP A 17 -2.96 1.69 -0.21
N ILE A 18 -3.85 1.11 -0.99
CA ILE A 18 -3.64 0.78 -2.40
C ILE A 18 -4.87 1.19 -3.21
N VAL A 19 -4.81 0.97 -4.52
CA VAL A 19 -5.95 1.15 -5.43
C VAL A 19 -6.55 -0.21 -5.80
N GLY A 20 -7.83 -0.40 -5.51
CA GLY A 20 -8.65 -1.56 -5.85
C GLY A 20 -8.08 -2.87 -5.30
N SER A 21 -7.81 -3.82 -6.19
CA SER A 21 -7.13 -5.09 -5.87
C SER A 21 -5.68 -5.06 -6.34
N VAL A 22 -4.95 -4.03 -5.89
CA VAL A 22 -3.56 -3.71 -6.25
C VAL A 22 -3.44 -3.50 -7.77
N VAL A 23 -4.15 -2.50 -8.28
CA VAL A 23 -4.14 -2.09 -9.69
C VAL A 23 -3.62 -0.66 -9.81
N ASN A 24 -3.36 -0.23 -11.05
CA ASN A 24 -3.02 1.15 -11.33
C ASN A 24 -4.18 2.09 -10.96
N GLY A 25 -3.82 3.27 -10.47
CA GLY A 25 -4.76 4.34 -10.17
C GLY A 25 -4.23 5.69 -10.59
N ILE A 26 -5.11 6.68 -10.54
CA ILE A 26 -4.77 8.08 -10.82
C ILE A 26 -5.02 8.85 -9.52
N PRO A 27 -4.01 9.55 -8.99
CA PRO A 27 -4.20 10.40 -7.82
C PRO A 27 -5.04 11.63 -8.21
N GLU A 28 -6.03 11.94 -7.39
CA GLU A 28 -6.81 13.16 -7.43
C GLU A 28 -6.43 14.02 -6.21
N TYR A 29 -6.02 15.26 -6.47
CA TYR A 29 -5.58 16.19 -5.43
C TYR A 29 -6.70 17.16 -5.06
N TYR A 30 -7.05 17.19 -3.78
CA TYR A 30 -8.13 18.01 -3.23
C TYR A 30 -7.56 19.09 -2.32
N PRO A 31 -7.76 20.39 -2.62
CA PRO A 31 -7.41 21.47 -1.72
C PRO A 31 -8.27 21.41 -0.44
N ILE A 32 -7.65 21.54 0.73
CA ILE A 32 -8.37 21.54 2.02
C ILE A 32 -8.32 22.90 2.74
N GLU A 33 -7.13 23.48 2.84
CA GLU A 33 -6.83 24.78 3.46
C GLU A 33 -5.64 25.40 2.71
N GLU A 34 -5.38 26.70 2.88
CA GLU A 34 -4.30 27.41 2.18
C GLU A 34 -2.97 26.63 2.15
N GLY A 35 -2.55 26.24 0.94
CA GLY A 35 -1.30 25.52 0.68
C GLY A 35 -1.32 24.02 0.96
N LYS A 36 -2.40 23.46 1.53
CA LYS A 36 -2.53 22.03 1.83
C LYS A 36 -3.41 21.32 0.80
N VAL A 37 -2.91 20.20 0.32
CA VAL A 37 -3.65 19.26 -0.54
C VAL A 37 -3.75 17.91 0.15
N THR A 38 -4.91 17.27 0.04
CA THR A 38 -5.06 15.84 0.34
C THR A 38 -5.14 15.06 -0.97
N VAL A 39 -4.67 13.81 -0.96
CA VAL A 39 -4.74 12.93 -2.12
C VAL A 39 -5.85 11.90 -1.91
N ALA A 40 -6.64 11.65 -2.94
CA ALA A 40 -7.57 10.55 -3.00
C ALA A 40 -7.37 9.79 -4.31
N ALA A 41 -7.84 8.55 -4.37
CA ALA A 41 -7.91 7.79 -5.61
C ALA A 41 -9.22 7.03 -5.64
N ARG A 42 -9.82 6.91 -6.84
CA ARG A 42 -10.98 6.03 -7.01
C ARG A 42 -10.58 4.61 -6.66
N TYR A 43 -11.46 3.93 -5.91
CA TYR A 43 -11.19 2.60 -5.36
C TYR A 43 -10.01 2.58 -4.38
N GLU A 44 -9.79 3.63 -3.60
CA GLU A 44 -8.95 3.51 -2.41
C GLU A 44 -9.37 2.30 -1.58
N HIS A 45 -8.39 1.51 -1.16
CA HIS A 45 -8.62 0.31 -0.38
C HIS A 45 -7.41 0.00 0.51
N THR A 46 -7.65 -0.69 1.63
CA THR A 46 -6.60 -1.13 2.55
C THR A 46 -6.38 -2.63 2.50
N VAL A 47 -5.11 -3.04 2.56
CA VAL A 47 -4.69 -4.45 2.60
C VAL A 47 -3.59 -4.65 3.64
N ILE A 48 -3.38 -5.89 4.07
CA ILE A 48 -2.28 -6.24 5.00
C ILE A 48 -1.21 -6.98 4.22
N ILE A 49 -0.01 -6.40 4.12
CA ILE A 49 1.15 -7.09 3.55
C ILE A 49 1.68 -8.08 4.59
N THR A 50 1.92 -9.31 4.15
CA THR A 50 2.35 -10.43 5.02
C THR A 50 3.60 -11.15 4.52
N GLY A 51 4.03 -10.89 3.29
CA GLY A 51 5.19 -11.53 2.70
C GLY A 51 5.70 -10.80 1.46
N TYR A 52 6.92 -11.10 1.04
CA TYR A 52 7.46 -10.64 -0.23
C TYR A 52 8.52 -11.62 -0.76
N THR A 53 8.74 -11.57 -2.06
CA THR A 53 9.90 -12.15 -2.76
C THR A 53 10.70 -11.02 -3.41
N SER A 54 11.70 -11.35 -4.22
CA SER A 54 12.40 -10.35 -5.04
C SER A 54 11.49 -9.64 -6.05
N ASP A 55 10.36 -10.25 -6.41
CA ASP A 55 9.51 -9.85 -7.53
C ASP A 55 8.01 -9.77 -7.20
N SER A 56 7.59 -10.11 -5.99
CA SER A 56 6.17 -10.11 -5.59
C SER A 56 5.94 -9.71 -4.13
N VAL A 57 4.70 -9.34 -3.82
CA VAL A 57 4.18 -9.17 -2.46
C VAL A 57 3.02 -10.13 -2.22
N THR A 58 2.97 -10.72 -1.02
CA THR A 58 1.82 -11.48 -0.51
C THR A 58 1.01 -10.57 0.42
N TYR A 59 -0.30 -10.52 0.22
CA TYR A 59 -1.19 -9.64 0.98
C TYR A 59 -2.53 -10.29 1.31
N LEU A 60 -3.07 -9.95 2.48
CA LEU A 60 -4.43 -10.26 2.90
C LEU A 60 -5.39 -9.17 2.41
N ASN A 61 -6.47 -9.59 1.74
CA ASN A 61 -7.54 -8.71 1.30
C ASN A 61 -8.90 -9.40 1.53
N GLY A 62 -9.76 -8.81 2.35
CA GLY A 62 -11.12 -9.33 2.59
C GLY A 62 -11.19 -10.77 3.09
N GLY A 63 -10.16 -11.24 3.80
CA GLY A 63 -10.03 -12.62 4.29
C GLY A 63 -9.33 -13.60 3.34
N GLY A 64 -9.07 -13.20 2.09
CA GLY A 64 -8.27 -13.99 1.14
C GLY A 64 -6.80 -13.58 1.14
N ILE A 65 -5.90 -14.54 0.88
CA ILE A 65 -4.46 -14.28 0.70
C ILE A 65 -4.16 -14.32 -0.79
N TYR A 66 -3.50 -13.27 -1.28
CA TYR A 66 -3.20 -13.08 -2.70
C TYR A 66 -1.73 -12.70 -2.89
N GLN A 67 -1.27 -12.81 -4.14
CA GLN A 67 0.03 -12.32 -4.56
C GLN A 67 -0.11 -11.33 -5.72
N LYS A 68 0.77 -10.33 -5.75
CA LYS A 68 0.92 -9.42 -6.89
C LYS A 68 2.39 -9.15 -7.16
N GLY A 69 2.74 -8.89 -8.41
CA GLY A 69 4.08 -8.42 -8.77
C GLY A 69 4.46 -7.15 -8.01
N LEU A 70 5.71 -7.08 -7.57
CA LEU A 70 6.24 -6.01 -6.71
C LEU A 70 6.09 -4.65 -7.39
N GLN A 71 6.42 -4.54 -8.67
CA GLN A 71 6.30 -3.29 -9.42
C GLN A 71 4.85 -2.78 -9.43
N GLN A 72 3.89 -3.67 -9.71
CA GLN A 72 2.46 -3.33 -9.71
C GLN A 72 1.98 -2.89 -8.32
N PHE A 73 2.49 -3.50 -7.26
CA PHE A 73 2.21 -3.08 -5.89
C PHE A 73 2.75 -1.67 -5.62
N LEU A 74 4.02 -1.41 -5.96
CA LEU A 74 4.66 -0.10 -5.73
C LEU A 74 3.93 1.01 -6.49
N GLU A 75 3.52 0.75 -7.74
CA GLU A 75 2.72 1.69 -8.53
C GLU A 75 1.40 2.01 -7.84
N SER A 76 0.63 0.99 -7.43
CA SER A 76 -0.65 1.16 -6.74
C SER A 76 -0.52 1.90 -5.39
N TRP A 77 0.48 1.54 -4.59
CA TRP A 77 0.74 2.10 -3.27
C TRP A 77 1.22 3.56 -3.33
N SER A 78 2.03 3.90 -4.34
CA SER A 78 2.57 5.26 -4.50
C SER A 78 1.51 6.30 -4.82
N VAL A 79 0.38 5.90 -5.45
CA VAL A 79 -0.76 6.79 -5.76
C VAL A 79 -1.29 7.46 -4.50
N LEU A 80 -1.27 6.74 -3.38
CA LEU A 80 -1.79 7.21 -2.09
C LEU A 80 -0.66 7.59 -1.13
N GLY A 81 0.47 8.07 -1.67
CA GLY A 81 1.55 8.65 -0.88
C GLY A 81 2.36 7.64 -0.07
N ASN A 82 2.33 6.36 -0.45
CA ASN A 82 3.02 5.28 0.27
C ASN A 82 2.59 5.15 1.75
N MET A 83 1.31 5.41 2.05
CA MET A 83 0.78 5.31 3.41
C MET A 83 0.85 3.87 3.94
N ALA A 84 1.31 3.73 5.18
CA ALA A 84 1.43 2.46 5.86
C ALA A 84 1.26 2.64 7.37
N ILE A 85 0.72 1.62 8.03
CA ILE A 85 0.78 1.47 9.49
C ILE A 85 1.70 0.29 9.79
N THR A 86 2.79 0.59 10.48
CA THR A 86 3.76 -0.38 11.00
C THR A 86 3.60 -0.50 12.52
N LEU A 87 4.13 -1.56 13.11
CA LEU A 87 4.40 -1.53 14.55
C LEU A 87 5.62 -0.63 14.76
N GLU A 88 5.52 0.32 15.69
CA GLU A 88 6.68 1.05 16.21
C GLU A 88 7.06 0.40 17.55
N GLU A 89 8.36 0.23 17.80
CA GLU A 89 8.88 -0.13 19.14
C GLU A 89 9.15 1.14 19.95
#